data_AF-A0A4R2RI42-F1
#
_entry.id   AF-A0A4R2RI42-F1
#
_cell.length_a   1.000
_cell.length_b   1.000
_cell.length_c   1.000
_cell.angle_alpha   90.00
_cell.angle_beta   90.00
_cell.angle_gamma   90.00
#
_symmetry.space_group_name_H-M   'P 1'
#
loop_
_entity.id
_entity.type
_entity.pdbx_description
1 polymer ?
#
loop_
_entity_poly.entity_id
_entity_poly.type
_entity_poly.pdbx_seq_one_letter_code
_entity_poly.pdbx_strand_id
1 'polypeptide(L)' 'MAHRGKKLDDQTREGILAHYACTGSTAETARMYQVLKSTVRRLVKESPDEFVQLRRQKRKRMQYNKHPHF' A
#
# COMPACT_ATOMS: atom_id res chain seq x y z
N MET A 1 22.89 10.11 -19.04
CA MET A 1 21.57 9.45 -19.08
C MET A 1 20.75 9.91 -17.88
N ALA A 2 19.91 10.93 -18.05
CA ALA A 2 19.04 11.42 -16.98
C ALA A 2 17.60 10.99 -17.27
N HIS A 3 17.25 9.75 -16.90
CA HIS A 3 15.85 9.35 -16.82
C HIS A 3 15.22 10.11 -15.65
N ARG A 4 14.75 11.33 -15.89
CA ARG A 4 13.80 12.01 -15.00
C ARG A 4 12.60 11.08 -14.86
N GLY A 5 12.51 10.42 -13.70
CA GLY A 5 11.45 9.46 -13.42
C GLY A 5 10.09 10.06 -13.73
N LYS A 6 9.28 9.34 -14.52
CA LYS A 6 7.85 9.63 -14.62
C LYS A 6 7.34 9.85 -13.21
N LYS A 7 6.82 11.05 -12.92
CA LYS A 7 6.11 11.30 -11.67
C LYS A 7 5.01 10.25 -11.60
N LEU A 8 5.12 9.35 -10.64
CA LEU A 8 4.01 8.49 -10.27
C LEU A 8 2.88 9.42 -9.84
N ASP A 9 1.74 9.29 -10.49
CA ASP A 9 0.54 10.05 -10.17
C ASP A 9 0.20 9.81 -8.70
N ASP A 10 -0.17 10.87 -7.97
CA ASP A 10 -0.41 10.77 -6.52
C ASP A 10 -1.54 9.76 -6.22
N GLN A 11 -2.52 9.65 -7.12
CA GLN A 11 -3.56 8.62 -7.05
C GLN A 11 -3.00 7.19 -7.14
N THR A 12 -1.95 6.99 -7.93
CA THR A 12 -1.27 5.68 -8.04
C THR A 12 -0.47 5.37 -6.76
N ARG A 13 0.15 6.38 -6.15
CA ARG A 13 0.90 6.23 -4.90
C ARG A 13 -0.02 5.85 -3.74
N GLU A 14 -1.14 6.53 -3.60
CA GLU A 14 -2.16 6.20 -2.60
C GLU A 14 -2.69 4.78 -2.81
N GLY A 15 -2.94 4.38 -4.06
CA GLY A 15 -3.35 3.01 -4.41
C GLY A 15 -2.31 1.96 -3.97
N ILE A 16 -1.03 2.18 -4.28
CA ILE A 16 0.07 1.28 -3.88
C ILE A 16 0.14 1.14 -2.36
N LEU A 17 0.08 2.25 -1.62
CA LEU A 17 0.13 2.26 -0.16
C LEU A 17 -1.08 1.53 0.45
N ALA A 18 -2.28 1.80 -0.04
CA ALA A 18 -3.50 1.16 0.43
C ALA A 18 -3.51 -0.36 0.14
N HIS A 19 -3.07 -0.76 -1.05
CA HIS A 19 -3.00 -2.17 -1.42
C HIS A 19 -1.93 -2.90 -0.61
N TYR A 20 -0.73 -2.31 -0.46
CA TYR A 20 0.34 -2.86 0.37
C TYR A 20 -0.06 -2.95 1.85
N ALA A 21 -0.77 -1.96 2.39
CA ALA A 21 -1.31 -2.02 3.75
C ALA A 21 -2.34 -3.14 3.92
N CYS A 22 -3.00 -3.56 2.83
CA CYS A 22 -3.98 -4.65 2.84
C CYS A 22 -3.34 -6.04 2.72
N THR A 23 -2.43 -6.24 1.76
CA THR A 23 -1.82 -7.55 1.50
C THR A 23 -0.58 -7.81 2.35
N GLY A 24 0.13 -6.76 2.76
CA GLY A 24 1.46 -6.84 3.37
C GLY A 24 2.56 -7.33 2.41
N SER A 25 2.21 -7.58 1.14
CA SER A 25 3.11 -8.17 0.15
C SER A 25 3.59 -7.14 -0.86
N THR A 26 4.89 -6.82 -0.80
CA THR A 26 5.51 -5.92 -1.79
C THR A 26 5.51 -6.52 -3.19
N ALA A 27 5.55 -7.85 -3.33
CA ALA A 27 5.60 -8.50 -4.62
C ALA A 27 4.25 -8.43 -5.35
N GLU A 28 3.15 -8.66 -4.64
CA GLU A 28 1.81 -8.57 -5.22
C GLU A 28 1.46 -7.14 -5.60
N THR A 29 1.71 -6.18 -4.70
CA THR A 29 1.47 -4.76 -5.00
C THR A 29 2.32 -4.27 -6.18
N ALA A 30 3.59 -4.65 -6.24
CA ALA A 30 4.45 -4.30 -7.38
C ALA A 30 3.89 -4.84 -8.71
N ARG A 31 3.40 -6.08 -8.71
CA ARG A 31 2.83 -6.73 -9.90
C ARG A 31 1.51 -6.07 -10.34
N MET A 32 0.64 -5.74 -9.38
CA MET A 32 -0.65 -5.11 -9.66
C MET A 32 -0.52 -3.72 -10.26
N TYR A 33 0.39 -2.91 -9.71
CA TYR A 33 0.61 -1.54 -10.18
C TYR A 33 1.71 -1.42 -11.24
N GLN A 34 2.25 -2.54 -11.72
CA GLN A 34 3.36 -2.61 -12.68
C GLN A 34 4.56 -1.73 -12.30
N VAL A 35 4.86 -1.66 -11.00
CA VAL A 35 6.00 -0.89 -10.46
C VAL A 35 7.07 -1.84 -9.91
N LEU A 36 8.28 -1.32 -9.74
CA LEU A 36 9.35 -2.08 -9.09
C LEU A 36 9.06 -2.24 -7.60
N LYS A 37 9.49 -3.38 -7.02
CA LYS A 37 9.42 -3.63 -5.57
C LYS A 37 10.15 -2.55 -4.77
N SER A 38 11.25 -2.02 -5.32
CA SER A 38 12.00 -0.90 -4.75
C SER A 38 11.15 0.38 -4.67
N THR A 39 10.31 0.66 -5.67
CA THR A 39 9.37 1.78 -5.66
C THR A 39 8.35 1.64 -4.53
N VAL A 40 7.76 0.45 -4.35
CA VAL A 40 6.80 0.19 -3.26
C VAL A 40 7.46 0.43 -1.90
N ARG A 41 8.66 -0.13 -1.67
CA ARG A 41 9.41 0.07 -0.42
C ARG A 41 9.75 1.54 -0.17
N ARG A 42 10.11 2.27 -1.23
CA ARG A 42 10.44 3.69 -1.15
C ARG A 42 9.22 4.52 -0.76
N LEU A 43 8.06 4.27 -1.38
CA LEU A 43 6.80 4.94 -1.04
C LEU A 43 6.37 4.67 0.41
N VAL A 44 6.46 3.42 0.87
CA VAL A 44 6.15 3.06 2.26
C VAL A 44 7.10 3.76 3.25
N LYS A 45 8.37 3.95 2.88
CA LYS A 45 9.35 4.66 3.70
C LYS A 45 9.16 6.19 3.66
N GLU A 46 8.72 6.74 2.53
CA GLU A 46 8.43 8.18 2.37
C GLU A 46 7.13 8.59 3.10
N SER A 47 6.13 7.71 3.21
CA SER A 47 4.83 7.98 3.87
C SER A 47 4.51 7.02 5.05
N PRO A 48 5.27 7.07 6.16
CA PRO A 48 5.03 6.17 7.31
C PRO A 48 3.70 6.44 8.02
N ASP A 49 3.27 7.70 8.16
CA ASP A 49 2.03 8.07 8.87
C ASP A 49 0.75 7.61 8.16
N GLU A 50 0.66 7.81 6.85
CA GLU A 50 -0.49 7.34 6.05
C GLU A 50 -0.61 5.82 6.10
N PHE A 51 0.52 5.11 6.04
CA PHE A 51 0.57 3.66 6.15
C PHE A 51 0.08 3.17 7.53
N VAL A 52 0.49 3.84 8.62
CA VAL A 52 0.04 3.51 9.98
C VAL A 52 -1.47 3.71 10.13
N GLN A 53 -2.02 4.80 9.57
CA GLN A 53 -3.46 5.05 9.60
C GLN A 53 -4.25 4.00 8.79
N LEU A 54 -3.82 3.67 7.58
CA LEU A 54 -4.43 2.65 6.73
C LEU A 54 -4.43 1.27 7.42
N ARG A 55 -3.31 0.89 8.04
CA ARG A 55 -3.19 -0.37 8.78
C ARG A 55 -4.11 -0.41 10.01
N ARG A 56 -4.23 0.71 10.74
CA ARG A 56 -5.14 0.82 11.89
C ARG A 56 -6.61 0.75 11.48
N GLN A 57 -6.98 1.42 10.39
CA GLN A 57 -8.36 1.47 9.92
C GLN A 57 -8.86 0.09 9.44
N LYS A 58 -8.03 -0.68 8.73
CA LYS A 58 -8.43 -2.03 8.28
C LYS A 58 -8.33 -3.12 9.34
N ARG A 59 -7.46 -3.01 10.35
CA ARG A 59 -7.46 -3.95 11.50
C ARG A 59 -8.81 -3.91 12.23
N LYS A 60 -9.48 -2.75 12.29
CA LYS A 60 -10.86 -2.65 12.78
C LYS A 60 -11.85 -3.41 11.89
N ARG A 61 -11.76 -3.31 10.55
CA ARG A 61 -12.64 -4.04 9.62
C ARG A 61 -12.52 -5.56 9.72
N MET A 62 -11.31 -6.12 9.87
CA MET A 62 -11.14 -7.57 10.03
C MET A 62 -11.51 -8.10 11.42
N GLN A 63 -11.54 -7.24 12.45
CA GLN A 63 -11.96 -7.64 13.79
C GLN A 63 -13.48 -7.82 13.90
N TYR A 64 -14.26 -7.13 13.06
CA TYR A 64 -15.74 -7.23 13.05
C TYR A 64 -16.31 -8.45 12.30
N ASN A 65 -15.49 -9.23 11.59
CA ASN A 65 -15.95 -10.42 10.87
C ASN A 65 -15.64 -11.74 11.61
N LYS A 66 -15.34 -11.66 12.91
CA LYS A 66 -15.10 -12.81 13.81
C LYS A 66 -16.22 -13.05 14.84
N HIS A 67 -17.41 -12.53 14.63
CA HIS A 67 -18.60 -13.03 15.32
C HIS A 67 -19.45 -13.80 14.30
N PRO A 68 -19.32 -15.13 14.21
CA PRO A 68 -20.41 -15.92 13.65
C PRO A 68 -21.64 -15.68 14.52
N HIS A 69 -22.78 -15.59 13.86
CA HIS A 69 -24.11 -15.54 14.44
C HIS A 69 -24.22 -16.46 15.66
N PHE A 70 -24.64 -15.90 16.79
CA PHE A 70 -25.41 -16.65 17.79
C PHE A 70 -26.86 -16.69 17.33
#